data_AF-A0A397EXS2-F1
#
_entry.id   AF-A0A397EXS2-F1
#
_cell.length_a   1.000
_cell.length_b   1.000
_cell.length_c   1.000
_cell.angle_alpha   90.00
_cell.angle_beta   90.00
_cell.angle_gamma   90.00
#
_symmetry.space_group_name_H-M   'P 1'
#
loop_
_entity.id
_entity.type
_entity.pdbx_description
1 polymer ?
#
loop_
_entity_poly.entity_id
_entity_poly.type
_entity_poly.pdbx_seq_one_letter_code
_entity_poly.pdbx_strand_id
1 'polypeptide(L)'
;MRLVQCKYAPHGCMKHPLFAYEKKEHETMECRFRLVWCPMGCGQHLVANTVQTHQAVCGMRFSTCSLGCGVEMREKDRLDHEQFDCLYPRESNFRGMTESNQYTSGLIMMLASPAGDFSRWEMAANSTSLHTSTFWGVNATPFGVS
;
A
#
# COMPACT_ATOMS: atom_id res chain seq x y z
N MET A 1 25.17 60.97 -15.25
CA MET A 1 24.88 59.56 -14.97
C MET A 1 23.59 59.47 -14.17
N ARG A 2 22.63 58.61 -14.57
CA ARG A 2 21.32 58.49 -13.90
C ARG A 2 21.35 57.35 -12.89
N LEU A 3 21.01 57.67 -11.64
CA LEU A 3 20.78 56.68 -10.59
C LEU A 3 19.35 56.16 -10.67
N VAL A 4 19.17 54.87 -10.47
CA VAL A 4 17.88 54.16 -10.52
C VAL A 4 17.77 53.17 -9.38
N GLN A 5 16.55 52.76 -9.08
CA GLN A 5 16.26 51.73 -8.08
C GLN A 5 15.98 50.39 -8.76
N CYS A 6 16.31 49.29 -8.07
CA CYS A 6 15.94 47.94 -8.48
C CYS A 6 14.42 47.76 -8.47
N LYS A 7 13.88 46.99 -9.41
CA LYS A 7 12.46 46.58 -9.41
C LYS A 7 12.02 45.91 -8.10
N TYR A 8 12.94 45.21 -7.42
CA TYR A 8 12.68 44.51 -6.17
C TYR A 8 13.03 45.33 -4.91
N ALA A 9 13.32 46.63 -5.03
CA ALA A 9 13.50 47.52 -3.88
C ALA A 9 12.35 47.47 -2.86
N PRO A 10 11.04 47.53 -3.24
CA PRO A 10 9.95 47.42 -2.27
C PRO A 10 9.83 46.03 -1.62
N HIS A 11 10.44 45.00 -2.21
CA HIS A 11 10.48 43.64 -1.65
C HIS A 11 11.68 43.42 -0.72
N GLY A 12 12.46 44.46 -0.43
CA GLY A 12 13.60 44.41 0.51
C GLY A 12 14.98 44.27 -0.14
N CYS A 13 15.11 44.55 -1.44
CA CYS A 13 16.44 44.59 -2.07
C CYS A 13 17.23 45.80 -1.60
N MET A 14 18.35 45.59 -0.90
CA MET A 14 19.18 46.65 -0.31
C MET A 14 20.20 47.28 -1.28
N LYS A 15 20.33 46.77 -2.52
CA LYS A 15 21.26 47.32 -3.50
C LYS A 15 20.61 48.56 -4.16
N HIS A 16 20.63 49.70 -3.48
CA HIS A 16 20.17 50.99 -4.01
C HIS A 16 20.90 52.16 -3.31
N PRO A 17 21.21 53.27 -4.01
CA PRO A 17 20.93 53.54 -5.43
C PRO A 17 21.93 52.84 -6.39
N LEU A 18 21.45 52.38 -7.56
CA LEU A 18 22.24 51.69 -8.60
C LEU A 18 22.43 52.60 -9.82
N PHE A 19 23.46 52.37 -10.64
CA PHE A 19 23.52 52.98 -11.96
C PHE A 19 22.57 52.30 -12.96
N ALA A 20 22.08 53.08 -13.94
CA ALA A 20 21.13 52.58 -14.94
C ALA A 20 21.66 51.38 -15.77
N TYR A 21 22.97 51.31 -16.04
CA TYR A 21 23.57 50.19 -16.76
C TYR A 21 23.69 48.93 -15.87
N GLU A 22 24.02 49.11 -14.59
CA GLU A 22 24.15 48.01 -13.61
C GLU A 22 22.80 47.41 -13.22
N LYS A 23 21.72 48.19 -13.32
CA LYS A 23 20.37 47.72 -12.96
C LYS A 23 20.04 46.38 -13.63
N LYS A 24 20.35 46.25 -14.91
CA LYS A 24 20.02 45.05 -15.69
C LYS A 24 20.81 43.83 -15.20
N GLU A 25 22.11 43.99 -14.99
CA GLU A 25 23.00 42.93 -14.49
C GLU A 25 22.62 42.53 -13.05
N HIS A 26 22.33 43.52 -12.21
CA HIS A 26 21.87 43.29 -10.85
C HIS A 26 20.58 42.45 -10.84
N GLU A 27 19.56 42.83 -11.61
CA GLU A 27 18.26 42.16 -11.63
C GLU A 27 18.34 40.71 -12.16
N THR A 28 19.31 40.39 -13.02
CA THR A 28 19.47 39.05 -13.60
C THR A 28 20.41 38.14 -12.83
N MET A 29 21.52 38.66 -12.31
CA MET A 29 22.61 37.84 -11.75
C MET A 29 22.74 37.94 -10.24
N GLU A 30 22.61 39.15 -9.70
CA GLU A 30 23.00 39.42 -8.30
C GLU A 30 21.81 39.52 -7.35
N CYS A 31 20.65 39.94 -7.85
CA CYS A 31 19.51 40.24 -7.01
C CYS A 31 19.05 38.96 -6.29
N ARG A 32 18.95 39.04 -4.96
CA ARG A 32 18.47 37.93 -4.12
C ARG A 32 16.99 37.61 -4.36
N PHE A 33 16.26 38.57 -4.91
CA PHE A 33 14.83 38.46 -5.22
C PHE A 33 14.57 38.05 -6.68
N ARG A 34 15.61 37.75 -7.46
CA ARG A 34 15.44 37.28 -8.84
C ARG A 34 14.69 35.94 -8.85
N LEU A 35 13.86 35.76 -9.86
CA LEU A 35 13.17 34.50 -10.10
C LEU A 35 14.10 33.56 -10.87
N VAL A 36 14.26 32.36 -10.35
CA VAL A 36 15.04 31.28 -10.97
C VAL A 36 14.19 30.02 -11.07
N TRP A 37 14.49 29.21 -12.07
CA TRP A 37 13.90 27.88 -12.19
C TRP A 37 14.53 26.93 -11.18
N CYS A 38 13.73 25.99 -10.66
CA CYS A 38 14.26 24.96 -9.79
C CYS A 38 15.34 24.13 -10.51
N PRO A 39 16.56 24.02 -9.95
CA PRO A 39 17.66 23.29 -10.58
C PRO A 39 17.43 21.78 -10.66
N MET A 40 16.49 21.25 -9.88
CA MET A 40 16.13 19.82 -9.91
C MET A 40 15.05 19.48 -10.95
N GLY A 41 14.59 20.47 -11.72
CA GLY A 41 13.65 20.24 -12.83
C GLY A 41 12.21 20.00 -12.41
N CYS A 42 11.77 20.53 -11.26
CA CYS A 42 10.35 20.43 -10.85
C CYS A 42 9.41 21.38 -11.61
N GLY A 43 9.95 22.29 -12.43
CA GLY A 43 9.18 23.24 -13.23
C GLY A 43 8.65 24.46 -12.45
N GLN A 44 8.95 24.59 -11.15
CA GLN A 44 8.54 25.75 -10.36
C GLN A 44 9.51 26.93 -10.48
N HIS A 45 8.96 28.15 -10.49
CA HIS A 45 9.72 29.39 -10.38
C HIS A 45 9.85 29.78 -8.90
N LEU A 46 11.09 30.01 -8.46
CA LEU A 46 11.42 30.29 -7.08
C LEU A 46 12.21 31.58 -6.98
N VAL A 47 12.08 32.26 -5.85
CA VAL A 47 12.96 33.37 -5.53
C VAL A 47 14.34 32.81 -5.19
N ALA A 48 15.42 33.40 -5.69
CA ALA A 48 16.78 32.89 -5.48
C ALA A 48 17.11 32.64 -3.99
N ASN A 49 16.61 33.48 -3.09
CA ASN A 49 16.77 33.30 -1.64
C ASN A 49 16.05 32.05 -1.08
N THR A 50 14.93 31.62 -1.68
CA THR A 50 14.13 30.48 -1.21
C THR A 50 14.47 29.17 -1.94
N VAL A 51 15.43 29.19 -2.86
CA VAL A 51 15.81 27.98 -3.62
C VAL A 51 16.36 26.90 -2.68
N GLN A 52 17.19 27.29 -1.70
CA GLN A 52 17.78 26.33 -0.77
C GLN A 52 16.71 25.64 0.09
N THR A 53 15.73 26.39 0.60
CA THR A 53 14.64 25.81 1.39
C THR A 53 13.73 24.95 0.53
N HIS A 54 13.46 25.36 -0.72
CA HIS A 54 12.72 24.53 -1.67
C HIS A 54 13.46 23.24 -2.01
N GLN A 55 14.79 23.25 -2.13
CA GLN A 55 15.57 22.04 -2.44
C GLN A 55 15.33 20.93 -1.41
N ALA A 56 15.14 21.28 -0.14
CA ALA A 56 14.84 20.31 0.91
C ALA A 56 13.45 19.65 0.76
N VAL A 57 12.47 20.34 0.16
CA VAL A 57 11.05 19.90 0.09
C VAL A 57 10.64 19.48 -1.34
N CYS A 58 11.47 19.75 -2.33
CA CYS A 58 11.14 19.49 -3.73
C CYS A 58 10.88 18.00 -3.99
N GLY A 59 9.78 17.68 -4.69
CA GLY A 59 9.44 16.30 -5.07
C GLY A 59 10.40 15.66 -6.09
N MET A 60 11.32 16.44 -6.67
CA MET A 60 12.38 15.92 -7.55
C MET A 60 13.69 15.64 -6.80
N ARG A 61 13.73 15.84 -5.48
CA ARG A 61 14.88 15.48 -4.63
C ARG A 61 15.13 13.97 -4.68
N PHE A 62 16.36 13.56 -4.44
CA PHE A 62 16.70 12.16 -4.25
C PHE A 62 16.41 11.75 -2.80
N SER A 63 15.71 10.64 -2.63
CA SER A 63 15.37 10.03 -1.36
C SER A 63 15.61 8.52 -1.43
N THR A 64 16.00 7.93 -0.31
CA THR A 64 16.07 6.48 -0.16
C THR A 64 14.70 5.91 0.17
N CYS A 65 14.48 4.65 -0.18
CA CYS A 65 13.29 3.90 0.21
C CYS A 65 13.14 3.84 1.74
N SER A 66 11.93 4.11 2.27
CA SER A 66 11.69 4.10 3.72
C SER A 66 11.78 2.71 4.33
N LEU A 67 11.60 1.67 3.51
CA LEU A 67 11.64 0.27 3.92
C LEU A 67 13.08 -0.25 4.12
N GLY A 68 14.10 0.55 3.77
CA GLY A 68 15.50 0.16 3.97
C GLY A 68 16.05 -0.74 2.86
N CYS A 69 15.42 -0.79 1.69
CA CYS A 69 15.95 -1.55 0.55
C CYS A 69 17.27 -0.98 -0.02
N GLY A 70 17.63 0.26 0.33
CA GLY A 70 18.86 0.93 -0.10
C GLY A 70 18.82 1.57 -1.49
N VAL A 71 17.69 1.49 -2.21
CA VAL A 71 17.55 2.12 -3.52
C VAL A 71 17.31 3.62 -3.36
N GLU A 72 18.08 4.42 -4.09
CA GLU A 72 17.91 5.87 -4.23
C GLU A 72 17.06 6.20 -5.45
N MET A 73 16.05 7.03 -5.28
CA MET A 73 15.13 7.44 -6.34
C MET A 73 14.62 8.86 -6.10
N ARG A 74 13.86 9.41 -7.05
CA ARG A 74 13.19 10.69 -6.83
C ARG A 74 12.07 10.50 -5.81
N GLU A 75 11.84 11.51 -4.99
CA GLU A 75 10.75 11.50 -3.99
C GLU A 75 9.39 11.19 -4.63
N LYS A 76 9.13 11.69 -5.84
CA LYS A 76 7.91 11.38 -6.60
C LYS A 76 7.72 9.88 -6.82
N ASP A 77 8.79 9.16 -7.13
CA ASP A 77 8.75 7.75 -7.52
C ASP A 77 8.86 6.83 -6.29
N ARG A 78 9.14 7.39 -5.10
CA ARG A 78 9.31 6.61 -3.86
C ARG A 78 8.06 5.83 -3.49
N LEU A 79 6.88 6.45 -3.60
CA LEU A 79 5.62 5.79 -3.25
C LEU A 79 5.31 4.62 -4.19
N ASP A 80 5.53 4.81 -5.49
CA ASP A 80 5.32 3.76 -6.49
C ASP A 80 6.29 2.59 -6.25
N HIS A 81 7.56 2.90 -5.94
CA HIS A 81 8.53 1.88 -5.56
C HIS A 81 8.11 1.11 -4.31
N GLU A 82 7.74 1.78 -3.23
CA GLU A 82 7.34 1.14 -1.96
C GLU A 82 6.08 0.28 -2.10
N GLN A 83 5.23 0.58 -3.08
CA GLN A 83 3.98 -0.15 -3.32
C GLN A 83 4.13 -1.31 -4.30
N PHE A 84 4.92 -1.15 -5.38
CA PHE A 84 4.94 -2.11 -6.50
C PHE A 84 6.31 -2.72 -6.77
N ASP A 85 7.41 -2.00 -6.54
CA ASP A 85 8.75 -2.43 -6.96
C ASP A 85 9.68 -2.86 -5.81
N CYS A 86 9.34 -2.53 -4.57
CA CYS A 86 10.20 -2.78 -3.42
C CYS A 86 10.18 -4.26 -3.05
N LEU A 87 11.31 -4.92 -3.31
CA LEU A 87 11.54 -6.32 -2.97
C LEU A 87 11.84 -6.54 -1.49
N TYR A 88 12.07 -5.48 -0.72
CA TYR A 88 12.32 -5.59 0.71
C TYR A 88 11.00 -5.83 1.47
N PRO A 89 10.90 -6.91 2.28
CA PRO A 89 9.69 -7.21 3.03
C PRO A 89 9.34 -6.07 4.00
N ARG A 90 8.07 -5.63 4.00
CA ARG A 90 7.55 -4.74 5.06
C ARG A 90 7.40 -5.55 6.35
N GLU A 91 8.48 -5.77 7.08
CA GLU A 91 8.43 -6.62 8.26
C GLU A 91 7.50 -6.03 9.34
N SER A 92 6.50 -6.83 9.75
CA SER A 92 5.64 -6.73 10.95
C SER A 92 4.29 -5.97 10.89
N ASN A 93 3.30 -6.54 10.17
CA ASN A 93 1.91 -6.50 10.67
C ASN A 93 1.20 -7.87 10.72
N PHE A 94 1.97 -8.97 10.75
CA PHE A 94 1.45 -10.31 11.08
C PHE A 94 2.39 -11.02 12.06
N ARG A 95 2.49 -10.49 13.28
CA ARG A 95 2.88 -11.28 14.45
C ARG A 95 1.59 -11.83 15.07
N GLY A 96 1.04 -12.88 14.47
CA GLY A 96 -0.16 -13.53 15.01
C GLY A 96 -0.92 -14.40 14.01
N MET A 97 -0.32 -15.51 13.58
CA MET A 97 -1.02 -16.73 13.16
C MET A 97 0.03 -17.83 13.00
N THR A 98 0.54 -18.31 14.12
CA THR A 98 1.26 -19.58 14.16
C THR A 98 0.26 -20.71 13.90
N GLU A 99 0.48 -21.44 12.82
CA GLU A 99 0.36 -22.90 12.78
C GLU A 99 -0.96 -23.53 13.24
N SER A 100 -1.92 -23.61 12.33
CA SER A 100 -2.90 -24.70 12.34
C SER A 100 -2.96 -25.34 10.96
N ASN A 101 -1.90 -26.05 10.61
CA ASN A 101 -1.95 -27.07 9.57
C ASN A 101 -1.01 -28.20 9.96
N GLN A 102 -1.59 -29.24 10.58
CA GLN A 102 -1.07 -30.61 10.62
C GLN A 102 -2.07 -31.53 11.34
N TYR A 103 -3.11 -31.97 10.62
CA TYR A 103 -3.64 -33.32 10.81
C TYR A 103 -4.08 -33.87 9.43
N THR A 104 -3.04 -34.27 8.69
CA THR A 104 -3.00 -35.49 7.86
C THR A 104 -4.31 -35.94 7.22
N SER A 105 -4.53 -35.50 5.98
CA SER A 105 -5.26 -36.30 5.00
C SER A 105 -4.30 -37.41 4.52
N GLY A 106 -4.54 -38.63 4.99
CA GLY A 106 -3.71 -39.81 4.73
C GLY A 106 -4.58 -41.05 4.60
N LEU A 107 -4.56 -41.61 3.40
CA LEU A 107 -5.26 -42.78 2.91
C LEU A 107 -5.00 -44.05 3.75
N ILE A 108 -6.09 -44.77 4.09
CA ILE A 108 -6.27 -46.23 4.26
C ILE A 108 -5.03 -47.08 4.63
N MET A 109 -5.08 -47.73 5.80
CA MET A 109 -4.60 -49.10 5.96
C MET A 109 -5.65 -49.92 6.72
N MET A 110 -6.21 -50.90 6.02
CA MET A 110 -6.90 -52.05 6.61
C MET A 110 -5.92 -52.83 7.50
N LEU A 111 -6.42 -53.42 8.59
CA LEU A 111 -6.36 -54.87 8.89
C LEU A 111 -6.45 -55.16 10.40
N ALA A 112 -7.22 -56.22 10.70
CA ALA A 112 -7.24 -57.08 11.88
C ALA A 112 -8.12 -56.68 13.10
N SER A 113 -9.32 -57.28 13.13
CA SER A 113 -10.08 -57.72 14.32
C SER A 113 -9.28 -58.72 15.19
N PRO A 114 -9.85 -59.43 16.19
CA PRO A 114 -10.98 -59.15 17.10
C PRO A 114 -10.62 -59.48 18.57
N ALA A 115 -11.30 -58.91 19.57
CA ALA A 115 -11.49 -59.56 20.87
C ALA A 115 -12.52 -58.78 21.70
N GLY A 116 -13.54 -59.48 22.22
CA GLY A 116 -14.35 -58.98 23.33
C GLY A 116 -15.84 -59.26 23.19
N ASP A 117 -16.21 -60.51 23.41
CA ASP A 117 -17.58 -60.98 23.65
C ASP A 117 -18.33 -60.13 24.68
N PHE A 118 -19.56 -59.73 24.34
CA PHE A 118 -20.64 -59.68 25.33
C PHE A 118 -21.95 -60.00 24.64
N SER A 119 -22.33 -61.28 24.67
CA SER A 119 -23.65 -61.73 24.29
C SER A 119 -24.60 -61.61 25.49
N ARG A 120 -25.85 -61.24 25.18
CA ARG A 120 -27.08 -61.71 25.83
C ARG A 120 -27.54 -60.98 27.11
N TRP A 121 -28.55 -60.14 26.94
CA TRP A 121 -29.80 -60.26 27.70
C TRP A 121 -30.98 -59.73 26.88
N GLU A 122 -32.10 -60.42 27.06
CA GLU A 122 -33.31 -60.39 26.24
C GLU A 122 -34.29 -59.27 26.60
N MET A 123 -35.10 -59.02 25.58
CA MET A 123 -36.39 -58.34 25.50
C MET A 123 -37.26 -58.37 26.76
N ALA A 124 -37.81 -57.21 27.12
CA ALA A 124 -39.14 -57.11 27.70
C ALA A 124 -39.88 -55.92 27.08
N ALA A 125 -40.98 -56.23 26.40
CA ALA A 125 -41.94 -55.30 25.85
C ALA A 125 -42.94 -54.86 26.93
N ASN A 126 -43.40 -53.60 26.87
CA ASN A 126 -44.82 -53.21 26.99
C ASN A 126 -44.97 -51.72 26.62
N SER A 127 -45.63 -51.40 25.51
CA SER A 127 -47.00 -50.84 25.43
C SER A 127 -47.09 -49.41 26.00
N THR A 128 -47.64 -48.36 25.38
CA THR A 128 -48.66 -48.13 24.35
C THR A 128 -48.75 -46.59 24.30
N SER A 129 -48.78 -45.90 23.16
CA SER A 129 -49.99 -45.48 22.44
C SER A 129 -49.53 -44.67 21.21
N LEU A 130 -49.68 -45.15 19.98
CA LEU A 130 -50.86 -45.02 19.09
C LEU A 130 -51.43 -43.60 18.94
N HIS A 131 -51.11 -42.97 17.81
CA HIS A 131 -52.05 -42.59 16.73
C HIS A 131 -51.18 -42.15 15.53
N THR A 132 -51.04 -42.92 14.43
CA THR A 132 -51.95 -43.00 13.23
C THR A 132 -52.35 -41.61 12.75
N SER A 133 -52.17 -41.19 11.49
CA SER A 133 -52.24 -41.83 10.16
C SER A 133 -51.60 -40.82 9.17
N THR A 134 -51.18 -41.07 7.93
CA THR A 134 -51.73 -41.83 6.78
C THR A 134 -50.61 -41.73 5.71
N PHE A 135 -50.05 -42.82 5.13
CA PHE A 135 -50.51 -43.54 3.92
C PHE A 135 -50.65 -42.58 2.70
N TRP A 136 -50.05 -42.73 1.51
CA TRP A 136 -49.58 -43.82 0.63
C TRP A 136 -48.34 -43.29 -0.14
N GLY A 137 -47.33 -44.03 -0.60
CA GLY A 137 -47.36 -45.26 -1.40
C GLY A 137 -46.84 -44.93 -2.82
N VAL A 138 -45.68 -45.51 -3.17
CA VAL A 138 -45.26 -46.07 -4.48
C VAL A 138 -46.07 -45.62 -5.73
N ASN A 139 -45.47 -45.30 -6.87
CA ASN A 139 -44.65 -46.21 -7.67
C ASN A 139 -44.17 -45.49 -8.96
N ALA A 140 -43.17 -46.09 -9.59
CA ALA A 140 -42.65 -45.82 -10.92
C ALA A 140 -43.70 -45.70 -12.04
N THR A 141 -43.37 -44.95 -13.10
CA THR A 141 -43.04 -45.51 -14.43
C THR A 141 -42.63 -44.41 -15.43
N PRO A 142 -41.92 -44.78 -16.52
CA PRO A 142 -41.35 -43.88 -17.51
C PRO A 142 -42.26 -43.74 -18.75
N PHE A 143 -42.24 -42.58 -19.39
CA PHE A 143 -42.63 -42.35 -20.78
C PHE A 143 -41.74 -41.20 -21.29
N GLY A 144 -41.02 -41.26 -22.40
CA GLY A 144 -41.24 -42.05 -23.61
C GLY A 144 -41.89 -41.18 -24.68
N VAL A 145 -41.04 -40.64 -25.57
CA VAL A 145 -41.29 -40.31 -26.99
C VAL A 145 -42.16 -39.09 -27.31
N SER A 146 -41.53 -38.07 -27.90
CA SER A 146 -41.76 -37.61 -29.29
C SER A 146 -40.58 -36.77 -29.76
#